data_AF-A0A820FPH3-F1
#
_entry.id   AF-A0A820FPH3-F1
#
_cell.length_a   1.000
_cell.length_b   1.000
_cell.length_c   1.000
_cell.angle_alpha   90.00
_cell.angle_beta   90.00
_cell.angle_gamma   90.00
#
_symmetry.space_group_name_H-M   'P 1'
#
loop_
_entity.id
_entity.type
_entity.pdbx_description
1 polymer ?
#
loop_
_entity_poly.entity_id
_entity_poly.type
_entity_poly.pdbx_seq_one_letter_code
_entity_poly.pdbx_strand_id
1 'polypeptide(L)'
;MNSTLYDINSSLGMTHTSEAISEQNSNQPLITTNDIDITNEEKHLLSNHDNSLHNHNDNMPLESSNIAKKPESLISVYDNSNDGEQQLKQQINQNSLPLVGILGRNQRSQAFTKRIVSSSFPKPILYDRNSIETDLNEKSNYVSYETFCKQSPSIIIITDNQINNIEDFLNQNKQQLIIDARELIDKYFSKKSSRLLIPIPKSYRAFGNLSNWEIENGTQRTGVAIEQGSSLNLIKFIHDLNCFSRGIYFLDQYSYNHEEIKSFHNCLFPLVSTIIIFSICFILSLFENTNNKDYHHSNLTYYQASSITGSTSITLLSLLFFIRPILELIDFIYSFILKKQNKKNDVPRLMFVQRWLQSRRYLAWYSLTFAFLHLIFLLFSKNDFKQHIFFLPVFFGLFTLILLCILSFVYFPWISEHLLWREYHLLTAYLGPFCLLIAFIHVYISWKYDYYYAYHKHLFNLKFLSMFLPLIVLLLSFIIYGVIHPIIKLIQWNRSRPRTTKTSAITTKDTSLLP
;
A
#
# COMPACT_ATOMS: atom_id res chain seq x y z
N MET A 1 -8.81 65.51 42.92
CA MET A 1 -8.67 65.29 41.46
C MET A 1 -9.18 63.88 41.18
N ASN A 2 -10.35 63.84 40.55
CA ASN A 2 -11.31 62.72 40.40
C ASN A 2 -10.66 61.52 39.67
N SER A 3 -10.74 60.25 40.09
CA SER A 3 -11.87 59.34 40.40
C SER A 3 -12.79 59.05 39.21
N THR A 4 -12.75 57.82 38.70
CA THR A 4 -13.95 57.06 38.29
C THR A 4 -13.64 55.57 38.24
N LEU A 5 -14.20 54.85 39.22
CA LEU A 5 -14.53 53.44 39.20
C LEU A 5 -15.59 53.15 38.13
N TYR A 6 -15.61 51.92 37.61
CA TYR A 6 -16.83 51.29 37.11
C TYR A 6 -16.90 49.84 37.62
N ASP A 7 -17.82 49.65 38.57
CA ASP A 7 -18.41 48.37 38.93
C ASP A 7 -19.52 48.03 37.92
N ILE A 8 -19.64 46.76 37.54
CA ILE A 8 -20.90 46.17 37.07
C ILE A 8 -21.07 44.79 37.70
N ASN A 9 -22.03 44.72 38.63
CA ASN A 9 -22.67 43.50 39.12
C ASN A 9 -23.96 43.27 38.32
N SER A 10 -24.24 42.00 37.95
CA SER A 10 -25.61 41.48 37.73
C SER A 10 -25.56 39.95 37.82
N SER A 11 -25.81 39.35 38.99
CA SER A 11 -27.06 38.68 39.38
C SER A 11 -28.00 38.21 38.26
N LEU A 12 -28.13 36.89 38.10
CA LEU A 12 -29.32 36.13 37.68
C LEU A 12 -28.92 34.65 37.85
N GLY A 13 -29.56 33.76 38.59
CA GLY A 13 -30.97 33.60 38.92
C GLY A 13 -31.25 32.09 38.74
N MET A 14 -31.21 31.32 39.82
CA MET A 14 -31.66 29.92 39.82
C MET A 14 -33.19 29.88 39.72
N THR A 15 -33.73 29.04 38.83
CA THR A 15 -35.05 28.41 39.01
C THR A 15 -35.05 27.01 38.41
N HIS A 16 -35.39 26.05 39.26
CA HIS A 16 -35.86 24.71 38.90
C HIS A 16 -37.19 24.78 38.16
N THR A 17 -37.37 23.95 37.14
CA THR A 17 -38.67 23.33 36.80
C THR A 17 -38.45 21.97 36.17
N SER A 18 -38.89 20.94 36.90
CA SER A 18 -39.18 19.61 36.41
C SER A 18 -40.49 19.64 35.63
N GLU A 19 -40.56 19.02 34.46
CA GLU A 19 -41.84 18.54 33.92
C GLU A 19 -41.62 17.41 32.91
N ALA A 20 -42.40 16.35 33.12
CA ALA A 20 -42.44 15.11 32.38
C ALA A 20 -43.49 15.20 31.28
N ILE A 21 -43.20 14.75 30.05
CA ILE A 21 -44.23 14.43 29.05
C ILE A 21 -43.82 13.18 28.24
N SER A 22 -44.64 12.15 28.43
CA SER A 22 -45.02 11.00 27.58
C SER A 22 -44.14 10.57 26.40
N GLU A 23 -43.61 9.35 26.49
CA GLU A 23 -43.25 8.53 25.33
C GLU A 23 -44.49 7.96 24.65
N GLN A 24 -44.57 8.17 23.33
CA GLN A 24 -45.59 7.63 22.44
C GLN A 24 -45.28 6.20 22.02
N ASN A 25 -46.32 5.37 22.06
CA ASN A 25 -46.47 4.14 21.30
C ASN A 25 -46.31 4.37 19.79
N SER A 26 -45.50 3.53 19.11
CA SER A 26 -45.88 2.96 17.81
C SER A 26 -44.95 1.84 17.36
N ASN A 27 -45.50 0.62 17.31
CA ASN A 27 -45.37 -0.37 16.23
C ASN A 27 -43.97 -0.82 15.76
N GLN A 28 -43.48 -1.92 16.35
CA GLN A 28 -42.55 -2.83 15.69
C GLN A 28 -43.32 -3.99 15.04
N PRO A 29 -43.08 -4.32 13.75
CA PRO A 29 -43.57 -5.56 13.18
C PRO A 29 -42.63 -6.74 13.51
N LEU A 30 -43.26 -7.77 14.05
CA LEU A 30 -42.78 -9.12 14.28
C LEU A 30 -42.30 -9.74 12.95
N ILE A 31 -41.01 -10.05 12.82
CA ILE A 31 -40.50 -10.92 11.75
C ILE A 31 -40.20 -12.28 12.39
N THR A 32 -41.05 -13.23 12.03
CA THR A 32 -40.95 -14.66 12.34
C THR A 32 -39.72 -15.26 11.67
N THR A 33 -38.86 -15.89 12.48
CA THR A 33 -37.79 -16.78 12.03
C THR A 33 -38.40 -18.08 11.54
N ASN A 34 -38.34 -18.33 10.23
CA ASN A 34 -38.56 -19.66 9.67
C ASN A 34 -37.22 -20.38 9.58
N ASP A 35 -37.10 -21.43 10.38
CA ASP A 35 -36.11 -22.48 10.25
C ASP A 35 -36.25 -23.15 8.88
N ILE A 36 -35.13 -23.21 8.14
CA ILE A 36 -35.00 -24.07 6.97
C ILE A 36 -33.83 -25.01 7.27
N ASP A 37 -34.20 -26.24 7.61
CA ASP A 37 -33.34 -27.42 7.62
C ASP A 37 -32.73 -27.60 6.23
N ILE A 38 -31.40 -27.49 6.15
CA ILE A 38 -30.64 -27.97 5.00
C ILE A 38 -30.05 -29.32 5.41
N THR A 39 -30.72 -30.37 4.94
CA THR A 39 -30.30 -31.75 5.03
C THR A 39 -29.03 -32.01 4.24
N ASN A 40 -28.19 -32.85 4.83
CA ASN A 40 -26.97 -33.42 4.29
C ASN A 40 -27.20 -34.14 2.95
N GLU A 41 -26.50 -33.73 1.89
CA GLU A 41 -26.22 -34.57 0.73
C GLU A 41 -25.05 -33.98 -0.07
N GLU A 42 -23.83 -34.47 0.19
CA GLU A 42 -22.74 -34.60 -0.80
C GLU A 42 -21.51 -35.20 -0.12
N LYS A 43 -21.60 -36.50 0.16
CA LYS A 43 -20.44 -37.38 0.35
C LYS A 43 -20.64 -38.55 -0.58
N HIS A 44 -20.21 -38.45 -1.82
CA HIS A 44 -19.82 -39.58 -2.66
C HIS A 44 -19.27 -39.01 -3.96
N LEU A 45 -17.99 -39.27 -4.24
CA LEU A 45 -17.31 -39.35 -5.55
C LEU A 45 -15.84 -38.95 -5.37
N LEU A 46 -15.03 -39.86 -4.84
CA LEU A 46 -13.59 -39.92 -5.05
C LEU A 46 -13.05 -41.24 -4.49
N SER A 47 -13.19 -42.30 -5.29
CA SER A 47 -12.32 -43.47 -5.19
C SER A 47 -12.35 -44.20 -6.54
N ASN A 48 -11.19 -44.24 -7.19
CA ASN A 48 -10.67 -45.33 -8.03
C ASN A 48 -9.83 -44.76 -9.18
N HIS A 49 -8.51 -44.72 -8.98
CA HIS A 49 -7.61 -45.23 -10.00
C HIS A 49 -6.24 -45.53 -9.39
N ASP A 50 -6.00 -46.83 -9.19
CA ASP A 50 -4.68 -47.41 -8.99
C ASP A 50 -4.13 -47.91 -10.35
N ASN A 51 -2.81 -47.80 -10.46
CA ASN A 51 -1.86 -48.64 -11.19
C ASN A 51 -1.93 -48.74 -12.73
N SER A 52 -0.93 -48.16 -13.39
CA SER A 52 -0.07 -48.99 -14.25
C SER A 52 1.38 -48.47 -14.32
N LEU A 53 2.30 -49.34 -13.90
CA LEU A 53 3.70 -49.32 -14.29
C LEU A 53 3.79 -49.58 -15.80
N HIS A 54 4.58 -48.79 -16.53
CA HIS A 54 5.27 -49.28 -17.70
C HIS A 54 6.69 -48.72 -17.80
N ASN A 55 7.64 -49.65 -17.69
CA ASN A 55 9.01 -49.52 -18.18
C ASN A 55 8.98 -49.30 -19.69
N HIS A 56 9.71 -48.30 -20.18
CA HIS A 56 10.28 -48.39 -21.52
C HIS A 56 11.69 -47.78 -21.53
N ASN A 57 12.66 -48.67 -21.66
CA ASN A 57 13.99 -48.39 -22.14
C ASN A 57 13.99 -48.35 -23.68
N ASP A 58 14.98 -47.64 -24.18
CA ASP A 58 15.71 -47.81 -25.44
C ASP A 58 15.45 -46.83 -26.60
N ASN A 59 16.56 -46.14 -26.92
CA ASN A 59 17.08 -45.76 -28.23
C ASN A 59 16.43 -44.59 -28.98
N MET A 60 17.13 -43.44 -28.97
CA MET A 60 17.19 -42.55 -30.12
C MET A 60 18.53 -41.78 -30.18
N PRO A 61 18.96 -41.38 -31.40
CA PRO A 61 20.36 -41.28 -31.77
C PRO A 61 20.97 -39.90 -31.54
N LEU A 62 22.30 -39.89 -31.52
CA LEU A 62 23.15 -38.71 -31.61
C LEU A 62 22.80 -37.88 -32.86
N GLU A 63 22.26 -36.68 -32.66
CA GLU A 63 22.29 -35.61 -33.65
C GLU A 63 23.11 -34.41 -33.18
N SER A 64 23.86 -33.92 -34.14
CA SER A 64 24.96 -32.98 -34.11
C SER A 64 24.57 -31.54 -33.73
N SER A 65 25.42 -30.94 -32.91
CA SER A 65 25.85 -29.53 -32.93
C SER A 65 24.85 -28.49 -33.45
N ASN A 66 24.19 -27.80 -32.53
CA ASN A 66 23.78 -26.40 -32.73
C ASN A 66 24.27 -25.57 -31.55
N ILE A 67 25.21 -24.68 -31.86
CA ILE A 67 25.79 -23.70 -30.93
C ILE A 67 24.64 -22.84 -30.40
N ALA A 68 24.35 -23.00 -29.11
CA ALA A 68 23.36 -22.21 -28.40
C ALA A 68 23.76 -20.73 -28.43
N LYS A 69 23.07 -19.92 -29.25
CA LYS A 69 23.12 -18.47 -29.14
C LYS A 69 22.56 -18.09 -27.77
N LYS A 70 23.44 -17.48 -26.98
CA LYS A 70 23.17 -16.84 -25.69
C LYS A 70 21.93 -15.95 -25.82
N PRO A 71 20.96 -16.02 -24.89
CA PRO A 71 19.81 -15.12 -24.92
C PRO A 71 20.32 -13.68 -24.76
N GLU A 72 20.14 -12.88 -25.80
CA GLU A 72 20.36 -11.43 -25.74
C GLU A 72 19.45 -10.87 -24.65
N SER A 73 20.06 -10.12 -23.72
CA SER A 73 19.35 -9.48 -22.63
C SER A 73 18.32 -8.49 -23.17
N LEU A 74 17.09 -8.62 -22.70
CA LEU A 74 15.92 -7.72 -22.92
C LEU A 74 16.15 -6.24 -22.55
N ILE A 75 17.35 -5.88 -22.09
CA ILE A 75 17.77 -4.51 -21.76
C ILE A 75 18.26 -3.75 -23.00
N SER A 76 18.52 -4.42 -24.13
CA SER A 76 18.99 -3.80 -25.38
C SER A 76 17.90 -3.21 -26.28
N VAL A 77 16.61 -3.32 -25.91
CA VAL A 77 15.49 -2.78 -26.70
C VAL A 77 15.30 -1.26 -26.49
N TYR A 78 16.01 -0.66 -25.54
CA TYR A 78 15.94 0.77 -25.23
C TYR A 78 17.23 1.54 -25.56
N ASP A 79 17.96 1.12 -26.60
CA ASP A 79 18.90 2.03 -27.22
C ASP A 79 18.11 3.07 -28.05
N ASN A 80 18.13 4.31 -27.57
CA ASN A 80 17.61 5.53 -28.20
C ASN A 80 18.33 5.81 -29.53
N SER A 81 18.16 4.94 -30.51
CA SER A 81 18.50 5.24 -31.90
C SER A 81 17.36 6.08 -32.48
N ASN A 82 17.68 7.34 -32.80
CA ASN A 82 16.79 8.30 -33.47
C ASN A 82 16.23 7.77 -34.82
N ASP A 83 16.74 6.65 -35.31
CA ASP A 83 16.38 6.03 -36.58
C ASP A 83 15.01 5.32 -36.53
N GLY A 84 14.60 4.79 -35.37
CA GLY A 84 13.29 4.17 -35.20
C GLY A 84 12.14 5.19 -35.21
N GLU A 85 12.36 6.38 -34.68
CA GLU A 85 11.37 7.46 -34.63
C GLU A 85 11.13 8.09 -36.02
N GLN A 86 12.15 8.12 -36.88
CA GLN A 86 12.03 8.64 -38.24
C GLN A 86 11.31 7.66 -39.18
N GLN A 87 11.53 6.35 -39.03
CA GLN A 87 10.77 5.34 -39.80
C GLN A 87 9.30 5.30 -39.38
N LEU A 88 8.99 5.51 -38.10
CA LEU A 88 7.61 5.64 -37.63
C LEU A 88 6.93 6.89 -38.23
N LYS A 89 7.64 8.03 -38.29
CA LYS A 89 7.13 9.29 -38.86
C LYS A 89 6.87 9.22 -40.37
N GLN A 90 7.64 8.44 -41.12
CA GLN A 90 7.46 8.32 -42.58
C GLN A 90 6.29 7.41 -43.00
N GLN A 91 5.87 6.45 -42.16
CA GLN A 91 4.65 5.65 -42.40
C GLN A 91 3.35 6.35 -41.95
N ILE A 92 3.43 7.52 -41.29
CA ILE A 92 2.27 8.21 -40.71
C ILE A 92 1.59 9.18 -41.69
N ASN A 93 2.23 9.53 -42.81
CA ASN A 93 1.61 10.40 -43.81
C ASN A 93 0.78 9.63 -44.82
N GLN A 94 -0.48 9.39 -44.44
CA GLN A 94 -1.71 9.32 -45.24
C GLN A 94 -2.66 8.34 -44.53
N ASN A 95 -3.73 8.86 -43.95
CA ASN A 95 -5.06 8.26 -43.76
C ASN A 95 -5.74 8.91 -42.54
N SER A 96 -7.02 9.28 -42.71
CA SER A 96 -7.90 9.83 -41.67
C SER A 96 -7.75 9.11 -40.32
N LEU A 97 -7.75 9.88 -39.23
CA LEU A 97 -7.76 9.34 -37.87
C LEU A 97 -8.85 8.25 -37.73
N PRO A 98 -8.55 7.14 -37.01
CA PRO A 98 -9.44 5.99 -36.96
C PRO A 98 -10.78 6.35 -36.29
N LEU A 99 -11.85 5.71 -36.76
CA LEU A 99 -13.16 5.85 -36.16
C LEU A 99 -13.21 5.12 -34.82
N VAL A 100 -13.60 5.85 -33.76
CA VAL A 100 -13.66 5.31 -32.39
C VAL A 100 -15.10 5.03 -32.00
N GLY A 101 -15.37 3.80 -31.55
CA GLY A 101 -16.60 3.40 -30.90
C GLY A 101 -16.42 3.35 -29.38
N ILE A 102 -17.41 3.83 -28.62
CA ILE A 102 -17.40 3.81 -27.16
C ILE A 102 -18.61 3.03 -26.67
N LEU A 103 -18.37 2.01 -25.85
CA LEU A 103 -19.38 1.16 -25.23
C LEU A 103 -19.59 1.58 -23.77
N GLY A 104 -20.76 2.18 -23.49
CA GLY A 104 -21.17 2.59 -22.14
C GLY A 104 -21.72 4.02 -22.06
N ARG A 105 -22.58 4.29 -21.07
CA ARG A 105 -23.20 5.61 -20.82
C ARG A 105 -22.67 6.35 -19.58
N ASN A 106 -21.62 5.83 -18.95
CA ASN A 106 -21.08 6.42 -17.73
C ASN A 106 -20.31 7.75 -17.95
N GLN A 107 -19.99 8.45 -16.87
CA GLN A 107 -19.20 9.70 -16.93
C GLN A 107 -17.86 9.53 -17.68
N ARG A 108 -17.30 8.31 -17.63
CA ARG A 108 -16.06 7.96 -18.31
C ARG A 108 -16.22 7.92 -19.83
N SER A 109 -17.31 7.39 -20.37
CA SER A 109 -17.58 7.46 -21.81
C SER A 109 -17.77 8.89 -22.29
N GLN A 110 -18.41 9.74 -21.48
CA GLN A 110 -18.56 11.17 -21.78
C GLN A 110 -17.21 11.90 -21.81
N ALA A 111 -16.32 11.59 -20.87
CA ALA A 111 -14.96 12.14 -20.85
C ALA A 111 -14.17 11.76 -22.11
N PHE A 112 -14.18 10.47 -22.49
CA PHE A 112 -13.57 10.02 -23.74
C PHE A 112 -14.19 10.70 -24.96
N THR A 113 -15.52 10.85 -24.99
CA THR A 113 -16.23 11.50 -26.10
C THR A 113 -15.70 12.91 -26.32
N LYS A 114 -15.65 13.72 -25.27
CA LYS A 114 -15.14 15.09 -25.34
C LYS A 114 -13.67 15.10 -25.74
N ARG A 115 -12.86 14.20 -25.18
CA ARG A 115 -11.44 14.13 -25.49
C ARG A 115 -11.17 13.77 -26.94
N ILE A 116 -11.84 12.76 -27.46
CA ILE A 116 -11.72 12.30 -28.85
C ILE A 116 -12.08 13.45 -29.80
N VAL A 117 -13.20 14.13 -29.56
CA VAL A 117 -13.61 15.31 -30.34
C VAL A 117 -12.57 16.44 -30.26
N SER A 118 -12.03 16.71 -29.08
CA SER A 118 -10.98 17.73 -28.89
C SER A 118 -9.65 17.38 -29.56
N SER A 119 -9.38 16.08 -29.76
CA SER A 119 -8.13 15.56 -30.33
C SER A 119 -8.21 15.39 -31.85
N SER A 120 -9.19 16.05 -32.50
CA SER A 120 -9.40 16.03 -33.96
C SER A 120 -9.80 14.68 -34.56
N PHE A 121 -10.14 13.69 -33.74
CA PHE A 121 -10.69 12.43 -34.24
C PHE A 121 -12.10 12.64 -34.81
N PRO A 122 -12.58 11.76 -35.71
CA PRO A 122 -13.97 11.72 -36.11
C PRO A 122 -14.89 11.62 -34.89
N LYS A 123 -16.10 12.18 -35.00
CA LYS A 123 -17.11 12.10 -33.94
C LYS A 123 -17.30 10.63 -33.52
N PRO A 124 -17.10 10.28 -32.24
CA PRO A 124 -17.17 8.90 -31.80
C PRO A 124 -18.60 8.37 -31.86
N ILE A 125 -18.71 7.05 -32.08
CA ILE A 125 -19.98 6.34 -32.10
C ILE A 125 -20.25 5.84 -30.68
N LEU A 126 -21.36 6.28 -30.09
CA LEU A 126 -21.73 5.87 -28.74
C LEU A 126 -22.74 4.74 -28.82
N TYR A 127 -22.50 3.66 -28.08
CA TYR A 127 -23.46 2.58 -27.92
C TYR A 127 -23.69 2.29 -26.45
N ASP A 128 -24.97 2.12 -26.12
CA ASP A 128 -25.44 1.65 -24.83
C ASP A 128 -26.58 0.65 -25.09
N ARG A 129 -26.60 -0.46 -24.37
CA ARG A 129 -27.61 -1.50 -24.52
C ARG A 129 -28.98 -1.02 -24.04
N ASN A 130 -29.00 -0.14 -23.03
CA ASN A 130 -30.22 0.34 -22.40
C ASN A 130 -30.81 1.59 -23.08
N SER A 131 -30.19 2.07 -24.18
CA SER A 131 -30.67 3.27 -24.87
C SER A 131 -32.01 3.07 -25.55
N ILE A 132 -32.34 1.83 -25.95
CA ILE A 132 -33.59 1.50 -26.65
C ILE A 132 -34.83 1.76 -25.76
N GLU A 133 -34.70 1.71 -24.44
CA GLU A 133 -35.82 1.90 -23.50
C GLU A 133 -35.99 3.34 -22.99
N THR A 134 -34.99 4.23 -23.16
CA THR A 134 -35.00 5.57 -22.54
C THR A 134 -35.09 6.75 -23.51
N ASP A 135 -35.27 6.47 -24.81
CA ASP A 135 -35.13 7.43 -25.91
C ASP A 135 -36.32 8.38 -26.13
N LEU A 136 -37.08 8.73 -25.09
CA LEU A 136 -38.18 9.71 -25.22
C LEU A 136 -37.80 11.14 -24.82
N ASN A 137 -36.71 11.39 -24.08
CA ASN A 137 -36.51 12.71 -23.45
C ASN A 137 -35.15 13.41 -23.64
N GLU A 138 -34.12 12.81 -24.25
CA GLU A 138 -32.84 13.53 -24.46
C GLU A 138 -32.22 13.26 -25.83
N LYS A 139 -31.63 14.31 -26.43
CA LYS A 139 -30.84 14.31 -27.69
C LYS A 139 -29.56 13.48 -27.54
N SER A 140 -29.69 12.20 -27.25
CA SER A 140 -28.58 11.32 -26.96
C SER A 140 -27.97 10.84 -28.29
N ASN A 141 -26.66 11.01 -28.50
CA ASN A 141 -25.94 10.56 -29.71
C ASN A 141 -25.70 9.03 -29.71
N TYR A 142 -26.53 8.26 -29.00
CA TYR A 142 -26.37 6.81 -28.89
C TYR A 142 -27.03 6.14 -30.08
N VAL A 143 -26.37 5.10 -30.59
CA VAL A 143 -26.82 4.39 -31.80
C VAL A 143 -27.17 2.96 -31.44
N SER A 144 -28.09 2.37 -32.20
CA SER A 144 -28.47 0.96 -32.03
C SER A 144 -27.29 0.04 -32.32
N TYR A 145 -27.34 -1.18 -31.76
CA TYR A 145 -26.31 -2.21 -31.95
C TYR A 145 -25.99 -2.46 -33.42
N GLU A 146 -27.03 -2.64 -34.24
CA GLU A 146 -26.86 -2.89 -35.67
C GLU A 146 -26.15 -1.74 -36.36
N THR A 147 -26.44 -0.50 -35.97
CA THR A 147 -25.82 0.68 -36.57
C THR A 147 -24.37 0.82 -36.13
N PHE A 148 -24.08 0.55 -34.86
CA PHE A 148 -22.72 0.51 -34.33
C PHE A 148 -21.87 -0.51 -35.09
N CYS A 149 -22.39 -1.72 -35.30
CA CYS A 149 -21.70 -2.77 -36.06
C CYS A 149 -21.57 -2.42 -37.55
N LYS A 150 -22.61 -1.84 -38.18
CA LYS A 150 -22.58 -1.39 -39.58
C LYS A 150 -21.52 -0.31 -39.84
N GLN A 151 -21.27 0.56 -38.85
CA GLN A 151 -20.25 1.61 -38.95
C GLN A 151 -18.83 1.08 -38.68
N SER A 152 -18.69 -0.13 -38.13
CA SER A 152 -17.43 -0.86 -37.98
C SER A 152 -16.27 -0.02 -37.42
N PRO A 153 -16.37 0.52 -36.19
CA PRO A 153 -15.32 1.33 -35.59
C PRO A 153 -14.00 0.56 -35.52
N SER A 154 -12.89 1.20 -35.88
CA SER A 154 -11.56 0.56 -35.88
C SER A 154 -11.03 0.37 -34.45
N ILE A 155 -11.42 1.25 -33.54
CA ILE A 155 -11.05 1.23 -32.12
C ILE A 155 -12.32 1.19 -31.29
N ILE A 156 -12.38 0.28 -30.33
CA ILE A 156 -13.50 0.14 -29.40
C ILE A 156 -13.02 0.36 -27.98
N ILE A 157 -13.59 1.35 -27.31
CA ILE A 157 -13.32 1.65 -25.90
C ILE A 157 -14.49 1.13 -25.06
N ILE A 158 -14.18 0.28 -24.10
CA ILE A 158 -15.15 -0.29 -23.17
C ILE A 158 -15.04 0.47 -21.85
N THR A 159 -16.09 1.16 -21.44
CA THR A 159 -16.09 1.93 -20.20
C THR A 159 -17.06 1.41 -19.14
N ASP A 160 -18.06 0.60 -19.52
CA ASP A 160 -19.10 0.09 -18.61
C ASP A 160 -18.87 -1.37 -18.18
N ASN A 161 -19.22 -1.67 -16.92
CA ASN A 161 -19.14 -3.00 -16.33
C ASN A 161 -20.38 -3.86 -16.63
N GLN A 162 -21.50 -3.27 -17.04
CA GLN A 162 -22.79 -3.98 -17.19
C GLN A 162 -22.96 -4.75 -18.51
N ILE A 163 -21.88 -4.94 -19.29
CA ILE A 163 -21.99 -5.61 -20.58
C ILE A 163 -21.99 -7.13 -20.35
N ASN A 164 -23.16 -7.69 -20.05
CA ASN A 164 -23.38 -9.14 -20.13
C ASN A 164 -23.32 -9.53 -21.62
N ASN A 165 -22.47 -10.50 -21.96
CA ASN A 165 -22.22 -11.03 -23.32
C ASN A 165 -21.24 -10.24 -24.21
N ILE A 166 -20.19 -9.65 -23.61
CA ILE A 166 -19.06 -9.08 -24.40
C ILE A 166 -18.47 -10.13 -25.36
N GLU A 167 -18.48 -11.41 -25.01
CA GLU A 167 -17.91 -12.48 -25.83
C GLU A 167 -18.56 -12.58 -27.22
N ASP A 168 -19.89 -12.48 -27.30
CA ASP A 168 -20.63 -12.50 -28.58
C ASP A 168 -20.22 -11.33 -29.47
N PHE A 169 -20.02 -10.16 -28.85
CA PHE A 169 -19.58 -8.95 -29.52
C PHE A 169 -18.15 -9.05 -30.04
N LEU A 170 -17.24 -9.60 -29.25
CA LEU A 170 -15.83 -9.76 -29.61
C LEU A 170 -15.61 -10.80 -30.71
N ASN A 171 -16.42 -11.86 -30.73
CA ASN A 171 -16.26 -12.95 -31.69
C ASN A 171 -16.52 -12.51 -33.14
N GLN A 172 -17.30 -11.45 -33.34
CA GLN A 172 -17.63 -10.91 -34.67
C GLN A 172 -16.54 -9.95 -35.21
N ASN A 173 -15.70 -9.38 -34.35
CA ASN A 173 -14.81 -8.27 -34.69
C ASN A 173 -13.33 -8.70 -34.71
N LYS A 174 -12.88 -9.36 -35.78
CA LYS A 174 -11.53 -9.97 -35.83
C LYS A 174 -10.33 -9.01 -36.01
N GLN A 175 -10.54 -7.72 -36.27
CA GLN A 175 -9.46 -6.77 -36.59
C GLN A 175 -9.46 -5.47 -35.78
N GLN A 176 -10.38 -5.30 -34.83
CA GLN A 176 -10.52 -4.04 -34.11
C GLN A 176 -9.60 -3.99 -32.89
N LEU A 177 -9.07 -2.80 -32.60
CA LEU A 177 -8.34 -2.55 -31.36
C LEU A 177 -9.36 -2.36 -30.24
N ILE A 178 -9.42 -3.31 -29.31
CA ILE A 178 -10.35 -3.24 -28.17
C ILE A 178 -9.58 -2.80 -26.92
N ILE A 179 -10.05 -1.73 -26.31
CA ILE A 179 -9.45 -1.09 -25.14
C ILE A 179 -10.41 -1.24 -23.97
N ASP A 180 -9.99 -1.99 -22.95
CA ASP A 180 -10.69 -2.08 -21.68
C ASP A 180 -10.26 -0.89 -20.80
N ALA A 181 -11.10 0.14 -20.77
CA ALA A 181 -10.93 1.35 -19.99
C ALA A 181 -11.90 1.42 -18.81
N ARG A 182 -12.48 0.28 -18.41
CA ARG A 182 -13.41 0.22 -17.27
C ARG A 182 -12.68 0.62 -16.00
N GLU A 183 -13.34 1.44 -15.19
CA GLU A 183 -12.83 1.78 -13.86
C GLU A 183 -13.03 0.56 -12.95
N LEU A 184 -11.96 0.17 -12.23
CA LEU A 184 -12.02 -0.81 -11.15
C LEU A 184 -12.76 -0.17 -9.98
N ILE A 185 -14.07 0.05 -10.14
CA ILE A 185 -14.89 0.61 -9.07
C ILE A 185 -15.05 -0.51 -8.05
N ASP A 186 -14.32 -0.37 -6.95
CA ASP A 186 -14.39 -1.11 -5.68
C ASP A 186 -15.76 -0.99 -4.98
N LYS A 187 -16.87 -0.81 -5.73
CA LYS A 187 -18.15 -0.40 -5.14
C LYS A 187 -18.82 -1.45 -4.28
N TYR A 188 -18.29 -2.67 -4.22
CA TYR A 188 -18.76 -3.64 -3.24
C TYR A 188 -17.59 -4.45 -2.67
N PHE A 189 -17.04 -3.95 -1.55
CA PHE A 189 -16.55 -4.74 -0.41
C PHE A 189 -17.63 -5.70 0.17
N SER A 190 -18.62 -6.11 -0.63
CA SER A 190 -19.45 -7.27 -0.38
C SER A 190 -18.53 -8.48 -0.39
N LYS A 191 -18.35 -9.06 0.80
CA LYS A 191 -17.58 -10.26 1.17
C LYS A 191 -17.74 -11.49 0.26
N LYS A 192 -18.48 -11.43 -0.85
CA LYS A 192 -18.90 -12.60 -1.64
C LYS A 192 -18.44 -12.61 -3.10
N SER A 193 -17.65 -11.65 -3.57
CA SER A 193 -17.17 -11.70 -4.95
C SER A 193 -15.78 -11.09 -5.08
N SER A 194 -14.77 -11.94 -4.92
CA SER A 194 -13.47 -11.82 -5.56
C SER A 194 -13.59 -11.95 -7.08
N ARG A 195 -14.54 -11.25 -7.71
CA ARG A 195 -14.57 -11.12 -9.16
C ARG A 195 -13.63 -9.96 -9.48
N LEU A 196 -12.34 -10.29 -9.51
CA LEU A 196 -11.42 -9.63 -10.42
C LEU A 196 -12.17 -9.40 -11.72
N LEU A 197 -12.19 -8.16 -12.25
CA LEU A 197 -12.79 -7.89 -13.55
C LEU A 197 -12.29 -8.99 -14.50
N ILE A 198 -13.21 -9.83 -14.98
CA ILE A 198 -12.88 -10.92 -15.89
C ILE A 198 -12.20 -10.23 -17.07
N PRO A 199 -10.95 -10.58 -17.39
CA PRO A 199 -10.24 -9.97 -18.49
C PRO A 199 -11.05 -10.23 -19.76
N ILE A 200 -11.33 -9.16 -20.48
CA ILE A 200 -12.05 -9.25 -21.74
C ILE A 200 -11.06 -9.88 -22.75
N PRO A 201 -11.37 -11.04 -23.35
CA PRO A 201 -10.43 -11.72 -24.24
C PRO A 201 -10.10 -10.81 -25.44
N LYS A 202 -8.83 -10.79 -25.84
CA LYS A 202 -8.30 -9.96 -26.95
C LYS A 202 -8.45 -8.44 -26.76
N SER A 203 -8.74 -7.97 -25.56
CA SER A 203 -8.67 -6.55 -25.23
C SER A 203 -7.33 -6.18 -24.61
N TYR A 204 -6.97 -4.91 -24.70
CA TYR A 204 -5.83 -4.32 -23.99
C TYR A 204 -6.35 -3.40 -22.90
N ARG A 205 -5.81 -3.51 -21.69
CA ARG A 205 -6.17 -2.59 -20.60
C ARG A 205 -5.36 -1.31 -20.67
N ALA A 206 -6.07 -0.19 -20.60
CA ALA A 206 -5.46 1.14 -20.58
C ALA A 206 -6.34 2.17 -19.84
N PHE A 207 -5.73 3.30 -19.48
CA PHE A 207 -6.37 4.46 -18.87
C PHE A 207 -6.93 4.28 -17.46
N GLY A 208 -6.87 3.08 -16.87
CA GLY A 208 -7.41 2.79 -15.53
C GLY A 208 -7.02 3.85 -14.49
N ASN A 209 -5.77 4.31 -14.57
CA ASN A 209 -5.15 5.25 -13.64
C ASN A 209 -5.55 6.71 -13.81
N LEU A 210 -6.31 7.03 -14.86
CA LEU A 210 -6.77 8.39 -15.11
C LEU A 210 -8.20 8.57 -14.64
N SER A 211 -8.43 9.66 -13.94
CA SER A 211 -9.77 10.13 -13.63
C SER A 211 -10.51 10.61 -14.89
N ASN A 212 -11.84 10.64 -14.83
CA ASN A 212 -12.67 11.13 -15.95
C ASN A 212 -12.30 12.56 -16.34
N TRP A 213 -11.93 13.42 -15.38
CA TRP A 213 -11.50 14.79 -15.64
C TRP A 213 -10.16 14.87 -16.37
N GLU A 214 -9.20 14.00 -16.01
CA GLU A 214 -7.89 13.92 -16.68
C GLU A 214 -8.01 13.37 -18.09
N ILE A 215 -8.93 12.43 -18.33
CA ILE A 215 -9.22 11.94 -19.68
C ILE A 215 -9.80 13.08 -20.53
N GLU A 216 -10.79 13.81 -20.00
CA GLU A 216 -11.47 14.89 -20.73
C GLU A 216 -10.51 16.03 -21.10
N ASN A 217 -9.76 16.56 -20.12
CA ASN A 217 -8.96 17.77 -20.28
C ASN A 217 -7.48 17.49 -20.61
N GLY A 218 -7.05 16.24 -20.47
CA GLY A 218 -5.64 15.89 -20.43
C GLY A 218 -4.98 16.19 -19.08
N THR A 219 -3.81 15.61 -18.84
CA THR A 219 -3.05 15.77 -17.60
C THR A 219 -1.57 15.92 -17.88
N GLN A 220 -0.90 16.80 -17.13
CA GLN A 220 0.56 16.88 -17.11
C GLN A 220 1.18 16.11 -15.94
N ARG A 221 0.33 15.53 -15.07
CA ARG A 221 0.75 14.94 -13.80
C ARG A 221 1.02 13.46 -13.89
N THR A 222 0.28 12.75 -14.73
CA THR A 222 0.29 11.29 -14.82
C THR A 222 0.42 10.87 -16.28
N GLY A 223 1.15 9.79 -16.52
CA GLY A 223 1.17 9.11 -17.82
C GLY A 223 0.06 8.08 -17.88
N VAL A 224 -0.22 7.54 -19.06
CA VAL A 224 -1.23 6.49 -19.22
C VAL A 224 -0.61 5.15 -18.86
N ALA A 225 -1.19 4.47 -17.88
CA ALA A 225 -0.85 3.08 -17.61
C ALA A 225 -1.46 2.18 -18.68
N ILE A 226 -0.67 1.26 -19.22
CA ILE A 226 -1.08 0.22 -20.17
C ILE A 226 -0.56 -1.14 -19.75
N GLU A 227 -1.28 -2.19 -20.12
CA GLU A 227 -0.86 -3.58 -19.86
C GLU A 227 0.39 -3.96 -20.67
N GLN A 228 1.31 -4.71 -20.06
CA GLN A 228 2.51 -5.21 -20.73
C GLN A 228 2.14 -6.14 -21.89
N GLY A 229 2.80 -5.97 -23.04
CA GLY A 229 2.44 -6.69 -24.27
C GLY A 229 1.33 -6.03 -25.09
N SER A 230 0.96 -4.79 -24.75
CA SER A 230 0.05 -3.96 -25.55
C SER A 230 0.52 -3.76 -26.99
N SER A 231 -0.44 -3.70 -27.93
CA SER A 231 -0.14 -3.46 -29.35
C SER A 231 0.42 -2.05 -29.61
N LEU A 232 1.26 -1.91 -30.64
CA LEU A 232 1.74 -0.61 -31.11
C LEU A 232 0.59 0.32 -31.54
N ASN A 233 -0.52 -0.25 -32.03
CA ASN A 233 -1.71 0.51 -32.39
C ASN A 233 -2.35 1.19 -31.17
N LEU A 234 -2.31 0.54 -29.99
CA LEU A 234 -2.75 1.17 -28.74
C LEU A 234 -1.85 2.33 -28.34
N ILE A 235 -0.54 2.14 -28.41
CA ILE A 235 0.45 3.17 -28.08
C ILE A 235 0.27 4.38 -29.00
N LYS A 236 0.12 4.15 -30.30
CA LYS A 236 -0.16 5.20 -31.29
C LYS A 236 -1.48 5.92 -31.01
N PHE A 237 -2.56 5.17 -30.75
CA PHE A 237 -3.85 5.77 -30.39
C PHE A 237 -3.76 6.65 -29.14
N ILE A 238 -3.07 6.16 -28.10
CA ILE A 238 -2.84 6.90 -26.87
C ILE A 238 -2.07 8.18 -27.16
N HIS A 239 -0.98 8.12 -27.94
CA HIS A 239 -0.23 9.30 -28.35
C HIS A 239 -1.09 10.31 -29.15
N ASP A 240 -1.89 9.83 -30.10
CA ASP A 240 -2.77 10.65 -30.94
C ASP A 240 -3.89 11.32 -30.14
N LEU A 241 -4.36 10.71 -29.05
CA LEU A 241 -5.29 11.36 -28.10
C LEU A 241 -4.66 12.57 -27.39
N ASN A 242 -3.33 12.68 -27.35
CA ASN A 242 -2.58 13.81 -26.77
C ASN A 242 -2.99 14.18 -25.33
N CYS A 243 -3.54 13.24 -24.56
CA CYS A 243 -4.15 13.51 -23.26
C CYS A 243 -3.14 13.49 -22.09
N PHE A 244 -1.85 13.29 -22.34
CA PHE A 244 -0.85 13.17 -21.28
C PHE A 244 0.51 13.70 -21.75
N SER A 245 1.20 14.43 -20.87
CA SER A 245 2.53 14.97 -21.18
C SER A 245 3.69 14.10 -20.67
N ARG A 246 3.42 13.14 -19.79
CA ARG A 246 4.46 12.30 -19.14
C ARG A 246 4.68 10.94 -19.81
N GLY A 247 4.05 10.71 -20.96
CA GLY A 247 4.19 9.47 -21.72
C GLY A 247 3.33 8.32 -21.19
N ILE A 248 3.77 7.11 -21.51
CA ILE A 248 3.05 5.86 -21.31
C ILE A 248 3.89 4.95 -20.41
N TYR A 249 3.24 4.28 -19.45
CA TYR A 249 3.89 3.33 -18.54
C TYR A 249 3.31 1.93 -18.75
N PHE A 250 4.18 0.94 -18.88
CA PHE A 250 3.79 -0.46 -18.98
C PHE A 250 3.71 -1.09 -17.60
N LEU A 251 2.53 -1.59 -17.24
CA LEU A 251 2.29 -2.34 -16.01
C LEU A 251 2.03 -3.81 -16.37
N ASP A 252 2.53 -4.73 -15.56
CA ASP A 252 2.09 -6.12 -15.68
C ASP A 252 0.60 -6.22 -15.29
N GLN A 253 -0.07 -7.26 -15.80
CA GLN A 253 -1.51 -7.45 -15.57
C GLN A 253 -1.86 -7.52 -14.07
N TYR A 254 -0.95 -8.03 -13.26
CA TYR A 254 -1.14 -8.10 -11.81
C TYR A 254 -1.10 -6.71 -11.16
N SER A 255 -0.11 -5.88 -11.47
CA SER A 255 0.04 -4.54 -10.89
C SER A 255 -1.05 -3.61 -11.39
N TYR A 256 -1.39 -3.65 -12.68
CA TYR A 256 -2.48 -2.86 -13.25
C TYR A 256 -3.81 -3.07 -12.50
N ASN A 257 -4.12 -4.32 -12.14
CA ASN A 257 -5.34 -4.66 -11.41
C ASN A 257 -5.34 -4.24 -9.93
N HIS A 258 -4.19 -3.93 -9.35
CA HIS A 258 -4.04 -3.81 -7.90
C HIS A 258 -3.32 -2.54 -7.42
N GLU A 259 -2.71 -1.73 -8.29
CA GLU A 259 -1.85 -0.61 -7.87
C GLU A 259 -2.63 0.61 -7.37
N GLU A 260 -3.69 1.01 -8.06
CA GLU A 260 -4.45 2.22 -7.69
C GLU A 260 -5.08 2.11 -6.31
N ILE A 261 -5.76 0.99 -6.04
CA ILE A 261 -6.46 0.73 -4.79
C ILE A 261 -5.47 0.61 -3.60
N LYS A 262 -4.24 0.13 -3.84
CA LYS A 262 -3.24 -0.03 -2.77
C LYS A 262 -2.67 1.30 -2.29
N SER A 263 -2.51 2.29 -3.16
CA SER A 263 -1.77 3.53 -2.84
C SER A 263 -2.46 4.36 -1.73
N PHE A 264 -3.76 4.61 -1.86
CA PHE A 264 -4.53 5.42 -0.91
C PHE A 264 -4.72 4.73 0.44
N HIS A 265 -5.10 3.44 0.43
CA HIS A 265 -5.31 2.69 1.67
C HIS A 265 -4.03 2.52 2.48
N ASN A 266 -2.87 2.43 1.82
CA ASN A 266 -1.58 2.36 2.49
C ASN A 266 -1.21 3.68 3.20
N CYS A 267 -1.75 4.83 2.79
CA CYS A 267 -1.53 6.13 3.44
C CYS A 267 -2.53 6.40 4.58
N LEU A 268 -3.76 5.88 4.48
CA LEU A 268 -4.82 6.10 5.46
C LEU A 268 -4.43 5.59 6.86
N PHE A 269 -3.89 4.38 6.96
CA PHE A 269 -3.51 3.81 8.26
C PHE A 269 -2.44 4.66 8.99
N PRO A 270 -1.30 5.02 8.38
CA PRO A 270 -0.31 5.90 8.99
C PRO A 270 -0.87 7.26 9.39
N LEU A 271 -1.74 7.83 8.56
CA LEU A 271 -2.37 9.12 8.83
C LEU A 271 -3.28 9.05 10.07
N VAL A 272 -4.17 8.06 10.15
CA VAL A 272 -5.03 7.84 11.31
C VAL A 272 -4.19 7.56 12.56
N SER A 273 -3.18 6.69 12.46
CA SER A 273 -2.26 6.41 13.58
C SER A 273 -1.55 7.67 14.07
N THR A 274 -1.15 8.56 13.14
CA THR A 274 -0.49 9.83 13.47
C THR A 274 -1.43 10.78 14.18
N ILE A 275 -2.67 10.93 13.71
CA ILE A 275 -3.70 11.75 14.36
C ILE A 275 -3.98 11.25 15.78
N ILE A 276 -4.12 9.93 15.96
CA ILE A 276 -4.36 9.32 17.28
C ILE A 276 -3.19 9.59 18.24
N ILE A 277 -1.95 9.32 17.82
CA ILE A 277 -0.77 9.55 18.67
C ILE A 277 -0.64 11.02 19.03
N PHE A 278 -0.78 11.91 18.04
CA PHE A 278 -0.71 13.35 18.28
C PHE A 278 -1.78 13.81 19.27
N SER A 279 -3.01 13.30 19.15
CA SER A 279 -4.12 13.61 20.06
C SER A 279 -3.83 13.12 21.48
N ILE A 280 -3.28 11.90 21.64
CA ILE A 280 -2.86 11.37 22.95
C ILE A 280 -1.75 12.25 23.55
N CYS A 281 -0.71 12.58 22.78
CA CYS A 281 0.37 13.46 23.22
C CYS A 281 -0.16 14.85 23.62
N PHE A 282 -1.09 15.41 22.86
CA PHE A 282 -1.72 16.68 23.17
C PHE A 282 -2.52 16.62 24.49
N ILE A 283 -3.36 15.60 24.67
CA ILE A 283 -4.14 15.40 25.91
C ILE A 283 -3.20 15.23 27.12
N LEU A 284 -2.15 14.42 27.01
CA LEU A 284 -1.16 14.26 28.08
C LEU A 284 -0.46 15.59 28.42
N SER A 285 -0.16 16.41 27.41
CA SER A 285 0.42 17.74 27.63
C SER A 285 -0.56 18.70 28.32
N LEU A 286 -1.87 18.62 28.05
CA LEU A 286 -2.86 19.42 28.75
C LEU A 286 -2.95 19.04 30.23
N PHE A 287 -2.94 17.75 30.55
CA PHE A 287 -2.89 17.28 31.94
C PHE A 287 -1.63 17.74 32.68
N GLU A 288 -0.48 17.74 31.99
CA GLU A 288 0.78 18.26 32.55
C GLU A 288 0.69 19.77 32.83
N ASN A 289 0.08 20.53 31.92
CA ASN A 289 -0.10 21.98 32.09
C ASN A 289 -1.05 22.33 33.25
N THR A 290 -2.17 21.60 33.41
CA THR A 290 -3.13 21.88 34.49
C THR A 290 -2.55 21.70 35.89
N ASN A 291 -1.54 20.84 36.03
CA ASN A 291 -0.89 20.56 37.31
C ASN A 291 0.19 21.60 37.66
N ASN A 292 0.65 22.39 36.69
CA ASN A 292 1.77 23.32 36.83
C ASN A 292 1.32 24.79 36.75
N LYS A 293 0.40 25.19 37.63
CA LYS A 293 -0.23 26.53 37.62
C LYS A 293 0.70 27.72 37.91
N ASP A 294 1.96 27.48 38.31
CA ASP A 294 2.84 28.52 38.85
C ASP A 294 3.86 29.12 37.86
N TYR A 295 3.80 28.79 36.55
CA TYR A 295 4.81 29.25 35.57
C TYR A 295 4.30 30.29 34.56
N HIS A 296 5.15 31.31 34.31
CA HIS A 296 4.93 32.43 33.39
C HIS A 296 4.53 32.02 31.96
N HIS A 297 3.61 32.79 31.37
CA HIS A 297 2.65 32.32 30.36
C HIS A 297 3.12 32.24 28.89
N SER A 298 4.25 32.83 28.49
CA SER A 298 4.60 33.01 27.06
C SER A 298 5.68 32.06 26.51
N ASN A 299 6.72 31.73 27.28
CA ASN A 299 7.78 30.82 26.82
C ASN A 299 7.37 29.33 26.93
N LEU A 300 6.36 29.04 27.76
CA LEU A 300 5.89 27.67 28.02
C LEU A 300 5.21 27.04 26.79
N THR A 301 4.59 27.85 25.92
CA THR A 301 3.82 27.37 24.77
C THR A 301 4.69 26.70 23.70
N TYR A 302 5.83 27.32 23.35
CA TYR A 302 6.78 26.76 22.38
C TYR A 302 7.48 25.51 22.92
N TYR A 303 7.85 25.51 24.20
CA TYR A 303 8.44 24.33 24.83
C TYR A 303 7.45 23.15 24.89
N GLN A 304 6.20 23.39 25.27
CA GLN A 304 5.15 22.37 25.25
C GLN A 304 4.89 21.84 23.83
N ALA A 305 4.74 22.74 22.84
CA ALA A 305 4.57 22.35 21.45
C ALA A 305 5.76 21.52 20.92
N SER A 306 6.98 21.92 21.28
CA SER A 306 8.19 21.16 21.01
C SER A 306 8.14 19.77 21.65
N SER A 307 7.76 19.66 22.91
CA SER A 307 7.64 18.38 23.62
C SER A 307 6.62 17.45 22.94
N ILE A 308 5.43 17.97 22.60
CA ILE A 308 4.36 17.22 21.91
C ILE A 308 4.86 16.68 20.57
N THR A 309 5.49 17.54 19.77
CA THR A 309 5.98 17.16 18.44
C THR A 309 7.15 16.18 18.51
N GLY A 310 8.09 16.37 19.44
CA GLY A 310 9.20 15.44 19.69
C GLY A 310 8.73 14.06 20.14
N SER A 311 7.82 14.01 21.12
CA SER A 311 7.23 12.74 21.59
C SER A 311 6.42 12.04 20.50
N THR A 312 5.68 12.80 19.68
CA THR A 312 4.93 12.24 18.53
C THR A 312 5.90 11.63 17.51
N SER A 313 6.96 12.35 17.13
CA SER A 313 7.98 11.89 16.19
C SER A 313 8.60 10.55 16.61
N ILE A 314 9.03 10.44 17.88
CA ILE A 314 9.70 9.25 18.40
C ILE A 314 8.73 8.07 18.57
N THR A 315 7.48 8.34 18.93
CA THR A 315 6.44 7.31 19.01
C THR A 315 6.12 6.74 17.62
N LEU A 316 6.03 7.60 16.59
CA LEU A 316 5.87 7.16 15.20
C LEU A 316 7.08 6.35 14.71
N LEU A 317 8.30 6.80 15.03
CA LEU A 317 9.53 6.06 14.73
C LEU A 317 9.55 4.68 15.42
N SER A 318 9.01 4.61 16.63
CA SER A 318 8.89 3.34 17.35
C SER A 318 7.89 2.41 16.67
N LEU A 319 6.71 2.91 16.28
CA LEU A 319 5.71 2.12 15.53
C LEU A 319 6.24 1.61 14.19
N LEU A 320 7.04 2.42 13.49
CA LEU A 320 7.72 2.02 12.24
C LEU A 320 8.48 0.70 12.43
N PHE A 321 9.24 0.59 13.53
CA PHE A 321 10.09 -0.55 13.82
C PHE A 321 9.43 -1.64 14.65
N PHE A 322 8.32 -1.36 15.35
CA PHE A 322 7.63 -2.31 16.22
C PHE A 322 7.09 -3.54 15.49
N ILE A 323 6.60 -3.33 14.27
CA ILE A 323 5.88 -4.35 13.51
C ILE A 323 6.78 -5.53 13.17
N ARG A 324 8.02 -5.28 12.70
CA ARG A 324 8.87 -6.35 12.17
C ARG A 324 9.21 -7.38 13.27
N PRO A 325 9.69 -6.95 14.45
CA PRO A 325 9.90 -7.84 15.57
C PRO A 325 8.62 -8.58 15.97
N ILE A 326 7.46 -7.93 16.03
CA ILE A 326 6.21 -8.65 16.36
C ILE A 326 5.92 -9.77 15.38
N LEU A 327 6.08 -9.53 14.07
CA LEU A 327 5.82 -10.56 13.08
C LEU A 327 6.78 -11.72 13.18
N GLU A 328 8.06 -11.43 13.34
CA GLU A 328 9.07 -12.47 13.51
C GLU A 328 8.84 -13.26 14.81
N LEU A 329 8.34 -12.61 15.87
CA LEU A 329 7.93 -13.29 17.10
C LEU A 329 6.70 -14.17 16.88
N ILE A 330 5.67 -13.68 16.18
CA ILE A 330 4.45 -14.45 15.86
C ILE A 330 4.82 -15.65 14.99
N ASP A 331 5.62 -15.46 13.94
CA ASP A 331 6.09 -16.52 13.05
C ASP A 331 6.91 -17.56 13.83
N PHE A 332 7.75 -17.10 14.75
CA PHE A 332 8.50 -17.99 15.64
C PHE A 332 7.56 -18.82 16.52
N ILE A 333 6.61 -18.19 17.22
CA ILE A 333 5.62 -18.86 18.07
C ILE A 333 4.79 -19.85 17.24
N TYR A 334 4.33 -19.43 16.06
CA TYR A 334 3.54 -20.25 15.15
C TYR A 334 4.32 -21.47 14.67
N SER A 335 5.58 -21.29 14.25
CA SER A 335 6.46 -22.40 13.85
C SER A 335 6.71 -23.37 15.00
N PHE A 336 6.80 -22.89 16.24
CA PHE A 336 6.97 -23.71 17.42
C PHE A 336 5.71 -24.53 17.73
N ILE A 337 4.53 -23.93 17.65
CA ILE A 337 3.24 -24.58 17.89
C ILE A 337 2.93 -25.61 16.79
N LEU A 338 3.07 -25.27 15.51
CA LEU A 338 2.72 -26.18 14.41
C LEU A 338 3.69 -27.31 14.17
N LYS A 339 4.95 -27.15 14.56
CA LYS A 339 5.89 -28.27 14.60
C LYS A 339 5.38 -29.41 15.50
N LYS A 340 4.48 -29.10 16.45
CA LYS A 340 3.80 -30.11 17.29
C LYS A 340 2.62 -30.80 16.58
N GLN A 341 2.08 -30.23 15.50
CA GLN A 341 0.83 -30.69 14.88
C GLN A 341 0.96 -31.28 13.47
N ASN A 342 2.16 -31.37 12.87
CA ASN A 342 2.43 -32.01 11.57
C ASN A 342 1.51 -31.59 10.39
N LYS A 343 0.73 -30.51 10.52
CA LYS A 343 -0.09 -29.98 9.43
C LYS A 343 0.65 -28.85 8.73
N LYS A 344 0.96 -29.08 7.44
CA LYS A 344 1.34 -28.03 6.49
C LYS A 344 0.09 -27.21 6.14
N ASN A 345 -0.35 -26.37 7.06
CA ASN A 345 -1.32 -25.34 6.72
C ASN A 345 -0.53 -24.07 6.42
N ASP A 346 -0.86 -23.44 5.30
CA ASP A 346 -0.34 -22.12 4.94
C ASP A 346 -0.68 -21.15 6.07
N VAL A 347 0.36 -20.50 6.63
CA VAL A 347 0.19 -19.47 7.66
C VAL A 347 -0.79 -18.45 7.09
N PRO A 348 -1.93 -18.16 7.75
CA PRO A 348 -2.80 -17.09 7.30
C PRO A 348 -2.01 -15.79 7.43
N ARG A 349 -1.37 -15.36 6.35
CA ARG A 349 -0.68 -14.07 6.31
C ARG A 349 -1.77 -13.02 6.53
N LEU A 350 -1.82 -12.46 7.74
CA LEU A 350 -2.79 -11.43 8.07
C LEU A 350 -2.64 -10.29 7.05
N MET A 351 -3.61 -10.12 6.15
CA MET A 351 -3.59 -9.05 5.14
C MET A 351 -3.35 -7.67 5.78
N PHE A 352 -3.86 -7.46 6.99
CA PHE A 352 -3.61 -6.26 7.79
C PHE A 352 -2.13 -5.98 8.02
N VAL A 353 -1.36 -7.01 8.34
CA VAL A 353 0.08 -6.91 8.58
C VAL A 353 0.81 -6.44 7.32
N GLN A 354 0.50 -7.05 6.17
CA GLN A 354 1.15 -6.69 4.91
C GLN A 354 0.88 -5.23 4.53
N ARG A 355 -0.35 -4.76 4.74
CA ARG A 355 -0.70 -3.34 4.56
C ARG A 355 0.11 -2.45 5.51
N TRP A 356 0.25 -2.85 6.78
CA TRP A 356 1.05 -2.10 7.74
C TRP A 356 2.53 -2.05 7.34
N LEU A 357 3.12 -3.14 6.85
CA LEU A 357 4.48 -3.19 6.30
C LEU A 357 4.67 -2.20 5.15
N GLN A 358 3.71 -2.11 4.23
CA GLN A 358 3.75 -1.19 3.08
C GLN A 358 3.59 0.28 3.49
N SER A 359 2.96 0.51 4.62
CA SER A 359 2.66 1.85 5.15
C SER A 359 3.84 2.50 5.91
N ARG A 360 4.90 1.72 6.18
CA ARG A 360 6.10 2.14 6.94
C ARG A 360 6.76 3.40 6.39
N ARG A 361 6.88 3.53 5.08
CA ARG A 361 7.42 4.73 4.42
C ARG A 361 6.73 6.02 4.88
N TYR A 362 5.41 6.00 5.03
CA TYR A 362 4.65 7.17 5.47
C TYR A 362 4.87 7.46 6.95
N LEU A 363 4.96 6.44 7.80
CA LEU A 363 5.30 6.61 9.22
C LEU A 363 6.67 7.26 9.41
N ALA A 364 7.66 6.88 8.59
CA ALA A 364 8.98 7.50 8.61
C ALA A 364 8.91 8.99 8.22
N TRP A 365 8.17 9.32 7.16
CA TRP A 365 7.99 10.71 6.73
C TRP A 365 7.23 11.56 7.75
N TYR A 366 6.15 11.04 8.35
CA TYR A 366 5.44 11.75 9.41
C TYR A 366 6.34 11.95 10.64
N SER A 367 7.10 10.92 11.04
CA SER A 367 8.08 11.04 12.12
C SER A 367 9.11 12.14 11.82
N LEU A 368 9.62 12.22 10.59
CA LEU A 368 10.55 13.27 10.16
C LEU A 368 9.92 14.67 10.21
N THR A 369 8.69 14.83 9.71
CA THR A 369 7.97 16.12 9.77
C THR A 369 7.82 16.61 11.21
N PHE A 370 7.43 15.72 12.12
CA PHE A 370 7.32 16.06 13.54
C PHE A 370 8.68 16.34 14.20
N ALA A 371 9.77 15.70 13.75
CA ALA A 371 11.12 15.99 14.21
C ALA A 371 11.58 17.41 13.78
N PHE A 372 11.26 17.82 12.55
CA PHE A 372 11.51 19.19 12.09
C PHE A 372 10.67 20.22 12.84
N LEU A 373 9.38 19.94 13.07
CA LEU A 373 8.54 20.82 13.90
C LEU A 373 9.10 20.95 15.32
N HIS A 374 9.56 19.85 15.93
CA HIS A 374 10.21 19.85 17.22
C HIS A 374 11.45 20.77 17.23
N LEU A 375 12.32 20.66 16.22
CA LEU A 375 13.49 21.54 16.07
C LEU A 375 13.08 23.01 15.91
N ILE A 376 12.10 23.30 15.05
CA ILE A 376 11.61 24.67 14.83
C ILE A 376 11.09 25.27 16.14
N PHE A 377 10.27 24.54 16.90
CA PHE A 377 9.76 25.01 18.18
C PHE A 377 10.87 25.19 19.23
N LEU A 378 11.90 24.34 19.23
CA LEU A 378 13.07 24.55 20.09
C LEU A 378 13.84 25.82 19.74
N LEU A 379 13.98 26.15 18.45
CA LEU A 379 14.68 27.37 18.00
C LEU A 379 13.95 28.64 18.43
N PHE A 380 12.62 28.61 18.49
CA PHE A 380 11.80 29.74 18.96
C PHE A 380 11.64 29.79 20.48
N SER A 381 11.87 28.68 21.18
CA SER A 381 11.90 28.67 22.64
C SER A 381 13.10 29.49 23.10
N LYS A 382 12.87 30.62 23.78
CA LYS A 382 13.92 31.39 24.48
C LYS A 382 14.46 30.56 25.64
N ASN A 383 15.33 29.62 25.32
CA ASN A 383 15.97 28.75 26.29
C ASN A 383 17.30 29.39 26.70
N ASP A 384 17.37 29.83 27.95
CA ASP A 384 18.64 30.14 28.62
C ASP A 384 19.38 28.82 28.89
N PHE A 385 19.96 28.25 27.82
CA PHE A 385 20.71 27.01 27.90
C PHE A 385 21.95 27.24 28.79
N LYS A 386 21.90 26.77 30.05
CA LYS A 386 23.12 26.58 30.84
C LYS A 386 24.04 25.62 30.07
N GLN A 387 25.12 26.17 29.50
CA GLN A 387 25.85 25.64 28.35
C GLN A 387 26.33 24.19 28.48
N HIS A 388 26.60 23.68 29.68
CA HIS A 388 27.17 22.34 29.86
C HIS A 388 26.13 21.21 30.01
N ILE A 389 24.90 21.50 30.45
CA ILE A 389 23.92 20.45 30.80
C ILE A 389 23.11 20.02 29.56
N PHE A 390 22.90 20.93 28.61
CA PHE A 390 22.04 20.69 27.44
C PHE A 390 22.78 20.21 26.19
N PHE A 391 24.12 20.17 26.21
CA PHE A 391 24.90 19.77 25.03
C PHE A 391 24.57 18.35 24.57
N LEU A 392 24.55 17.39 25.50
CA LEU A 392 24.42 15.97 25.18
C LEU A 392 23.02 15.61 24.60
N PRO A 393 21.88 16.04 25.19
CA PRO A 393 20.57 15.86 24.57
C PRO A 393 20.50 16.49 23.17
N VAL A 394 20.98 17.73 23.01
CA VAL A 394 20.92 18.43 21.72
C VAL A 394 21.76 17.69 20.66
N PHE A 395 22.97 17.25 21.02
CA PHE A 395 23.84 16.48 20.14
C PHE A 395 23.14 15.19 19.66
N PHE A 396 22.61 14.38 20.57
CA PHE A 396 21.89 13.16 20.19
C PHE A 396 20.62 13.45 19.40
N GLY A 397 19.90 14.54 19.70
CA GLY A 397 18.71 14.95 18.96
C GLY A 397 19.03 15.31 17.50
N LEU A 398 20.08 16.10 17.27
CA LEU A 398 20.56 16.42 15.93
C LEU A 398 21.07 15.18 15.19
N PHE A 399 21.80 14.30 15.88
CA PHE A 399 22.28 13.06 15.28
C PHE A 399 21.11 12.14 14.88
N THR A 400 20.09 12.00 15.73
CA THR A 400 18.84 11.30 15.39
C THR A 400 18.15 11.93 14.19
N LEU A 401 18.06 13.27 14.11
CA LEU A 401 17.44 13.95 12.97
C LEU A 401 18.17 13.63 11.66
N ILE A 402 19.50 13.61 11.65
CA ILE A 402 20.30 13.25 10.48
C ILE A 402 20.03 11.81 10.05
N LEU A 403 20.05 10.86 11.00
CA LEU A 403 19.75 9.45 10.72
C LEU A 403 18.33 9.26 10.19
N LEU A 404 17.36 10.01 10.75
CA LEU A 404 15.97 9.98 10.33
C LEU A 404 15.77 10.59 8.94
N CYS A 405 16.53 11.64 8.59
CA CYS A 405 16.55 12.18 7.23
C CYS A 405 17.03 11.12 6.23
N ILE A 406 18.16 10.46 6.52
CA ILE A 406 18.70 9.38 5.67
C ILE A 406 17.65 8.28 5.50
N LEU A 407 17.05 7.81 6.61
CA LEU A 407 16.04 6.76 6.58
C LEU A 407 14.80 7.16 5.75
N SER A 408 14.31 8.39 5.93
CA SER A 408 13.16 8.91 5.18
C SER A 408 13.47 9.09 3.69
N PHE A 409 14.69 9.50 3.34
CA PHE A 409 15.12 9.60 1.94
C PHE A 409 15.18 8.24 1.25
N VAL A 410 15.64 7.21 1.95
CA VAL A 410 15.66 5.83 1.43
C VAL A 410 14.26 5.32 1.09
N TYR A 411 13.22 5.84 1.73
CA TYR A 411 11.83 5.51 1.42
C TYR A 411 11.22 6.26 0.22
N PHE A 412 11.94 7.19 -0.41
CA PHE A 412 11.50 7.78 -1.68
C PHE A 412 11.55 6.73 -2.79
N PRO A 413 10.47 6.55 -3.59
CA PRO A 413 10.44 5.56 -4.66
C PRO A 413 11.67 5.65 -5.58
N TRP A 414 11.98 6.85 -6.07
CA TRP A 414 13.13 7.11 -6.93
C TRP A 414 14.47 6.66 -6.31
N ILE A 415 14.71 6.93 -5.03
CA ILE A 415 15.95 6.51 -4.36
C ILE A 415 15.94 5.00 -4.12
N SER A 416 14.80 4.46 -3.66
CA SER A 416 14.67 3.04 -3.33
C SER A 416 14.84 2.13 -4.54
N GLU A 417 14.44 2.58 -5.74
CA GLU A 417 14.59 1.85 -7.00
C GLU A 417 16.04 1.82 -7.49
N HIS A 418 16.85 2.83 -7.12
CA HIS A 418 18.27 2.89 -7.44
C HIS A 418 19.17 2.15 -6.44
N LEU A 419 18.64 1.72 -5.29
CA LEU A 419 19.39 0.98 -4.28
C LEU A 419 19.34 -0.52 -4.54
N LEU A 420 20.47 -1.19 -4.39
CA LEU A 420 20.48 -2.65 -4.36
C LEU A 420 19.70 -3.14 -3.13
N TRP A 421 19.02 -4.29 -3.25
CA TRP A 421 18.24 -4.84 -2.13
C TRP A 421 19.05 -4.99 -0.83
N ARG A 422 20.35 -5.30 -0.93
CA ARG A 422 21.26 -5.37 0.23
C ARG A 422 21.49 -4.02 0.89
N GLU A 423 21.64 -2.96 0.12
CA GLU A 423 21.84 -1.59 0.61
C GLU A 423 20.56 -1.06 1.24
N TYR A 424 19.43 -1.23 0.55
CA TYR A 424 18.12 -0.89 1.08
C TYR A 424 17.83 -1.63 2.40
N HIS A 425 18.14 -2.93 2.46
CA HIS A 425 17.99 -3.71 3.68
C HIS A 425 18.95 -3.24 4.78
N LEU A 426 20.22 -2.95 4.46
CA LEU A 426 21.18 -2.41 5.43
C LEU A 426 20.64 -1.12 6.09
N LEU A 427 20.17 -0.19 5.26
CA LEU A 427 19.65 1.11 5.68
C LEU A 427 18.35 0.96 6.49
N THR A 428 17.38 0.19 6.01
CA THR A 428 16.08 0.07 6.69
C THR A 428 16.09 -0.87 7.89
N ALA A 429 16.92 -1.92 7.89
CA ALA A 429 16.93 -2.95 8.94
C ALA A 429 17.95 -2.68 10.06
N TYR A 430 19.08 -2.02 9.77
CA TYR A 430 20.13 -1.78 10.76
C TYR A 430 20.23 -0.31 11.16
N LEU A 431 20.27 0.62 10.18
CA LEU A 431 20.32 2.05 10.48
C LEU A 431 19.04 2.51 11.20
N GLY A 432 17.90 1.91 10.84
CA GLY A 432 16.61 2.17 11.46
C GLY A 432 16.55 1.96 12.98
N PRO A 433 16.76 0.72 13.49
CA PRO A 433 16.83 0.46 14.92
C PRO A 433 17.94 1.23 15.63
N PHE A 434 19.07 1.49 14.96
CA PHE A 434 20.12 2.35 15.48
C PHE A 434 19.64 3.80 15.66
N CYS A 435 18.93 4.37 14.69
CA CYS A 435 18.29 5.67 14.81
C CYS A 435 17.32 5.72 15.99
N LEU A 436 16.51 4.67 16.20
CA LEU A 436 15.59 4.55 17.33
C LEU A 436 16.34 4.48 18.67
N LEU A 437 17.47 3.79 18.74
CA LEU A 437 18.32 3.73 19.93
C LEU A 437 18.85 5.12 20.30
N ILE A 438 19.39 5.86 19.33
CA ILE A 438 19.87 7.23 19.57
C ILE A 438 18.70 8.15 19.99
N ALA A 439 17.52 8.00 19.37
CA ALA A 439 16.33 8.75 19.74
C ALA A 439 15.91 8.48 21.19
N PHE A 440 15.94 7.21 21.60
CA PHE A 440 15.69 6.81 22.99
C PHE A 440 16.71 7.42 23.95
N ILE A 441 18.01 7.39 23.61
CA ILE A 441 19.07 8.01 24.41
C ILE A 441 18.83 9.52 24.55
N HIS A 442 18.48 10.21 23.46
CA HIS A 442 18.13 11.63 23.47
C HIS A 442 17.02 11.95 24.48
N VAL A 443 15.89 11.22 24.44
CA VAL A 443 14.77 11.43 25.36
C VAL A 443 15.11 11.02 26.79
N TYR A 444 15.81 9.89 26.97
CA TYR A 444 16.19 9.37 28.28
C TYR A 444 17.07 10.37 29.04
N ILE A 445 18.07 10.93 28.36
CA ILE A 445 18.96 11.92 28.94
C ILE A 445 18.18 13.21 29.24
N SER A 446 17.33 13.68 28.32
CA SER A 446 16.46 14.84 28.56
C SER A 446 15.55 14.63 29.77
N TRP A 447 14.91 13.46 29.89
CA TRP A 447 14.04 13.13 31.01
C TRP A 447 14.79 13.02 32.33
N LYS A 448 15.98 12.41 32.34
CA LYS A 448 16.82 12.33 33.54
C LYS A 448 17.17 13.73 34.06
N TYR A 449 17.46 14.66 33.17
CA TYR A 449 17.72 16.05 33.56
C TYR A 449 16.47 16.73 34.11
N ASP A 450 15.32 16.61 33.43
CA ASP A 450 14.07 17.16 33.93
C ASP A 450 13.70 16.57 35.30
N TYR A 451 13.89 15.27 35.51
CA TYR A 451 13.61 14.63 36.80
C TYR A 451 14.53 15.13 37.92
N TYR A 452 15.80 15.41 37.62
CA TYR A 452 16.76 15.86 38.63
C TYR A 452 16.57 17.34 39.00
N TYR A 453 16.15 18.18 38.05
CA TYR A 453 16.06 19.63 38.24
C TYR A 453 14.62 20.14 38.47
N ALA A 454 13.61 19.46 37.93
CA ALA A 454 12.22 19.78 38.17
C ALA A 454 11.68 18.84 39.24
N TYR A 455 11.34 19.38 40.41
CA TYR A 455 10.71 18.70 41.56
C TYR A 455 9.31 18.10 41.26
N HIS A 456 9.03 17.68 40.03
CA HIS A 456 7.73 17.15 39.63
C HIS A 456 7.58 15.67 39.99
N LYS A 457 6.63 15.40 40.90
CA LYS A 457 6.28 14.07 41.42
C LYS A 457 5.38 13.22 40.50
N HIS A 458 4.95 13.73 39.34
CA HIS A 458 4.04 12.99 38.48
C HIS A 458 4.79 12.09 37.49
N LEU A 459 4.57 10.77 37.63
CA LEU A 459 5.21 9.71 36.84
C LEU A 459 4.64 9.59 35.40
N PHE A 460 3.45 10.13 35.14
CA PHE A 460 2.74 10.05 33.86
C PHE A 460 2.93 11.32 33.02
N ASN A 461 4.18 11.70 32.76
CA ASN A 461 4.48 12.82 31.85
C ASN A 461 4.42 12.38 30.39
N LEU A 462 4.22 13.34 29.49
CA LEU A 462 4.26 13.14 28.03
C LEU A 462 5.49 12.34 27.57
N LYS A 463 6.64 12.53 28.25
CA LYS A 463 7.89 11.84 27.98
C LYS A 463 7.84 10.32 28.22
N PHE A 464 6.95 9.85 29.09
CA PHE A 464 6.80 8.42 29.41
C PHE A 464 6.45 7.60 28.17
N LEU A 465 5.46 8.05 27.38
CA LEU A 465 5.04 7.34 26.17
C LEU A 465 6.19 7.24 25.15
N SER A 466 6.91 8.35 24.96
CA SER A 466 8.06 8.43 24.04
C SER A 466 9.32 7.71 24.54
N MET A 467 9.34 7.18 25.77
CA MET A 467 10.41 6.29 26.26
C MET A 467 9.98 4.83 26.29
N PHE A 468 8.76 4.56 26.75
CA PHE A 468 8.28 3.20 26.96
C PHE A 468 8.15 2.42 25.65
N LEU A 469 7.56 3.04 24.62
CA LEU A 469 7.36 2.37 23.33
C LEU A 469 8.70 2.05 22.62
N PRO A 470 9.67 2.99 22.45
CA PRO A 470 10.98 2.65 21.90
C PRO A 470 11.70 1.56 22.70
N LEU A 471 11.62 1.60 24.03
CA LEU A 471 12.26 0.60 24.89
C LEU A 471 11.71 -0.81 24.61
N ILE A 472 10.38 -0.96 24.52
CA ILE A 472 9.76 -2.24 24.14
C ILE A 472 10.26 -2.69 22.77
N VAL A 473 10.27 -1.79 21.78
CA VAL A 473 10.70 -2.12 20.42
C VAL A 473 12.15 -2.56 20.38
N LEU A 474 13.04 -1.87 21.09
CA LEU A 474 14.47 -2.20 21.18
C LEU A 474 14.69 -3.53 21.90
N LEU A 475 14.00 -3.77 23.03
CA LEU A 475 14.08 -5.04 23.76
C LEU A 475 13.56 -6.20 22.92
N LEU A 476 12.42 -6.03 22.24
CA LEU A 476 11.85 -7.05 21.37
C LEU A 476 12.79 -7.35 20.18
N SER A 477 13.36 -6.31 19.58
CA SER A 477 14.36 -6.46 18.52
C SER A 477 15.61 -7.20 19.02
N PHE A 478 16.08 -6.87 20.23
CA PHE A 478 17.21 -7.55 20.84
C PHE A 478 16.93 -9.03 21.12
N ILE A 479 15.75 -9.35 21.67
CA ILE A 479 15.34 -10.75 21.92
C ILE A 479 15.32 -11.53 20.61
N ILE A 480 14.74 -10.96 19.54
CA ILE A 480 14.59 -11.68 18.28
C ILE A 480 15.92 -11.84 17.55
N TYR A 481 16.62 -10.74 17.30
CA TYR A 481 17.84 -10.76 16.50
C TYR A 481 19.06 -11.21 17.30
N GLY A 482 19.11 -10.90 18.59
CA GLY A 482 20.22 -11.24 19.47
C GLY A 482 20.11 -12.63 20.10
N VAL A 483 18.90 -13.13 20.37
CA VAL A 483 18.71 -14.42 21.06
C VAL A 483 18.09 -15.47 20.14
N ILE A 484 16.90 -15.20 19.59
CA ILE A 484 16.13 -16.21 18.85
C ILE A 484 16.81 -16.60 17.54
N HIS A 485 17.24 -15.64 16.72
CA HIS A 485 17.80 -15.91 15.40
C HIS A 485 19.11 -16.74 15.46
N PRO A 486 20.07 -16.46 16.37
CA PRO A 486 21.22 -17.33 16.59
C PRO A 486 20.84 -18.75 17.03
N ILE A 487 19.85 -18.91 17.91
CA ILE A 487 19.36 -20.22 18.35
C ILE A 487 18.77 -21.01 17.18
N ILE A 488 17.95 -20.38 16.33
CA ILE A 488 17.39 -21.02 15.13
C ILE A 488 18.51 -21.47 14.20
N LYS A 489 19.49 -20.60 13.93
CA LYS A 489 20.64 -20.92 13.08
C LYS A 489 21.44 -22.10 13.63
N LEU A 490 21.66 -22.14 14.95
CA LEU A 490 22.33 -23.25 15.63
C LEU A 490 21.54 -24.57 15.49
N ILE A 491 20.21 -24.52 15.66
CA ILE A 491 19.34 -25.70 15.50
C ILE A 491 19.37 -26.21 14.05
N GLN A 492 19.27 -25.31 13.06
CA GLN A 492 19.34 -25.67 11.64
C GLN A 492 20.70 -26.29 11.30
N TRP A 493 21.79 -25.67 11.76
CA TRP A 493 23.14 -26.19 11.54
C TRP A 493 23.33 -27.58 12.16
N ASN A 494 22.84 -27.82 13.38
CA ASN A 494 22.89 -29.15 14.01
C ASN A 494 22.09 -30.22 13.25
N ARG A 495 21.01 -29.83 12.56
CA ARG A 495 20.21 -30.75 11.72
C ARG A 495 20.87 -31.07 10.38
N SER A 496 21.62 -30.12 9.82
CA SER A 496 22.32 -30.29 8.54
C SER A 496 23.61 -31.09 8.66
N ARG A 497 24.10 -31.41 9.87
CA ARG A 497 25.23 -32.32 10.02
C ARG A 497 24.82 -33.70 9.48
N PRO A 498 25.50 -34.22 8.44
CA PRO A 498 25.24 -35.57 7.97
C PRO A 498 25.46 -36.49 9.17
N ARG A 499 24.44 -37.29 9.52
CA ARG A 499 24.66 -38.39 10.44
C ARG A 499 25.73 -39.23 9.79
N THR A 500 26.95 -39.18 10.32
CA THR A 500 28.00 -40.12 9.96
C THR A 500 27.38 -41.48 10.18
N THR A 501 26.98 -42.11 9.08
CA THR A 501 26.55 -43.49 9.06
C THR A 501 27.71 -44.21 9.72
N LYS A 502 27.50 -44.67 10.96
CA LYS A 502 28.41 -45.63 11.58
C LYS A 502 28.36 -46.81 10.63
N THR A 503 29.33 -46.86 9.72
CA THR A 503 29.62 -47.98 8.87
C THR A 503 29.67 -49.17 9.81
N SER A 504 28.61 -49.97 9.75
CA SER A 504 28.65 -51.34 10.19
C SER A 504 29.78 -51.98 9.41
N ALA A 505 30.98 -51.95 9.98
CA ALA A 505 32.03 -52.90 9.69
C ALA A 505 31.48 -54.25 10.11
N ILE A 506 30.62 -54.82 9.26
CA ILE A 506 30.35 -56.23 9.23
C ILE A 506 31.69 -56.84 8.88
N THR A 507 32.39 -57.30 9.90
CA THR A 507 33.49 -58.23 9.80
C THR A 507 33.01 -59.44 9.01
N THR A 508 33.21 -59.42 7.69
CA THR A 508 33.35 -60.63 6.89
C THR A 508 34.61 -61.31 7.39
N LYS A 509 34.47 -62.16 8.41
CA LYS A 509 35.48 -63.14 8.75
C LYS A 509 35.52 -64.14 7.60
N ASP A 510 36.61 -64.09 6.85
CA ASP A 510 37.05 -65.14 5.96
C ASP A 510 37.06 -66.47 6.71
N THR A 511 36.26 -67.42 6.21
CA THR A 511 36.44 -68.84 6.48
C THR A 511 36.60 -69.54 5.14
N SER A 512 37.80 -69.45 4.61
CA SER A 512 38.32 -70.37 3.60
C SER A 512 39.61 -70.96 4.15
N LEU A 513 39.60 -72.24 4.55
CA LEU A 513 40.75 -73.15 4.52
C LEU A 513 40.22 -74.60 4.74
N LEU A 514 40.08 -75.28 3.60
CA LEU A 514 40.33 -76.68 3.21
C LEU A 514 41.05 -77.61 4.23
N PRO A 515 40.94 -78.96 4.11
CA PRO A 515 41.04 -79.75 2.87
C PRO A 515 39.83 -80.60 2.47
#